data_AF-A0A090W4G1-F1
#
_entry.id   AF-A0A090W4G1-F1
#
_cell.length_a   1.000
_cell.length_b   1.000
_cell.length_c   1.000
_cell.angle_alpha   90.00
_cell.angle_beta   90.00
_cell.angle_gamma   90.00
#
_symmetry.space_group_name_H-M   'P 1'
#
loop_
_entity.id
_entity.type
_entity.pdbx_description
1 polymer ?
#
loop_
_entity_poly.entity_id
_entity_poly.type
_entity_poly.pdbx_seq_one_letter_code
_entity_poly.pdbx_strand_id
1 'polypeptide(L)'
;MLQTTTLLDAIEEFKFDACIGGARRDEEKARAKERIFSVRDDFGQWDEKNQRPELFDMLNGEIEHGQNVRVFPISNWTELDVWSYIEKENIEIPSIYFAHKRKVFLRDGLIWSADDEVVYRDDHEEVIEEMVRFRTVGDMSCTAAVLSKAETIDKVVEEIRDSTISERGARIDDKRSEAAMEKRKQQGYF
;
A
#
# COMPACT_ATOMS: atom_id res chain seq x y z
N MET A 1 0.10 -11.40 -11.06
CA MET A 1 1.15 -10.81 -11.92
C MET A 1 0.46 -9.97 -13.01
N LEU A 2 -0.42 -9.03 -12.61
CA LEU A 2 -1.27 -8.27 -13.53
C LEU A 2 -0.96 -6.76 -13.47
N GLN A 3 -0.71 -6.25 -12.26
CA GLN A 3 -0.48 -4.81 -12.02
C GLN A 3 0.88 -4.33 -12.56
N THR A 4 1.96 -5.10 -12.38
CA THR A 4 3.32 -4.71 -12.79
C THR A 4 3.44 -4.55 -14.30
N THR A 5 2.98 -5.53 -15.08
CA THR A 5 3.06 -5.48 -16.54
C THR A 5 2.27 -4.29 -17.09
N THR A 6 1.03 -4.10 -16.63
CA THR A 6 0.19 -2.97 -17.04
C THR A 6 0.84 -1.62 -16.76
N LEU A 7 1.50 -1.48 -15.59
CA LEU A 7 2.23 -0.26 -15.25
C LEU A 7 3.41 -0.02 -16.20
N LEU A 8 4.23 -1.04 -16.44
CA LEU A 8 5.40 -0.93 -17.33
C LEU A 8 4.97 -0.59 -18.77
N ASP A 9 3.93 -1.26 -19.28
CA ASP A 9 3.37 -1.01 -20.60
C ASP A 9 2.88 0.44 -20.71
N ALA A 10 2.18 0.96 -19.70
CA ALA A 10 1.71 2.35 -19.69
C ALA A 10 2.87 3.36 -19.67
N ILE A 11 3.93 3.11 -18.89
CA ILE A 11 5.11 3.99 -18.88
C ILE A 11 5.80 3.98 -20.23
N GLU A 12 5.93 2.82 -20.86
CA GLU A 12 6.53 2.71 -22.18
C GLU A 12 5.66 3.37 -23.25
N GLU A 13 4.33 3.21 -23.20
CA GLU A 13 3.40 3.79 -24.16
C GLU A 13 3.39 5.32 -24.08
N PHE A 14 3.26 5.87 -22.87
CA PHE A 14 3.14 7.32 -22.64
C PHE A 14 4.47 8.03 -22.43
N LYS A 15 5.58 7.29 -22.37
CA LYS A 15 6.95 7.81 -22.16
C LYS A 15 7.04 8.68 -20.90
N PHE A 16 6.56 8.15 -19.78
CA PHE A 16 6.66 8.85 -18.50
C PHE A 16 8.09 8.80 -17.95
N ASP A 17 8.68 9.98 -17.79
CA ASP A 17 10.00 10.17 -17.17
C ASP A 17 9.97 10.04 -15.64
N ALA A 18 8.81 10.35 -15.03
CA ALA A 18 8.61 10.29 -13.58
C ALA A 18 7.23 9.75 -13.22
N CYS A 19 7.15 8.90 -12.21
CA CYS A 19 5.90 8.38 -11.67
C CYS A 19 5.83 8.60 -10.17
N ILE A 20 4.79 9.29 -9.72
CA ILE A 20 4.56 9.56 -8.30
C ILE A 20 3.79 8.39 -7.69
N GLY A 21 4.32 7.83 -6.60
CA GLY A 21 3.72 6.76 -5.82
C GLY A 21 3.42 7.19 -4.40
N GLY A 22 2.38 6.60 -3.81
CA GLY A 22 1.98 6.84 -2.41
C GLY A 22 2.61 5.90 -1.38
N ALA A 23 3.74 5.26 -1.71
CA ALA A 23 4.41 4.33 -0.80
C ALA A 23 5.06 5.07 0.38
N ARG A 24 4.99 4.47 1.57
CA ARG A 24 5.57 5.01 2.81
C ARG A 24 6.45 3.98 3.53
N ARG A 25 7.46 4.47 4.25
CA ARG A 25 8.46 3.62 4.93
C ARG A 25 7.89 2.87 6.12
N ASP A 26 6.85 3.41 6.77
CA ASP A 26 6.19 2.82 7.93
C ASP A 26 5.24 1.67 7.57
N GLU A 27 4.83 1.56 6.30
CA GLU A 27 3.88 0.54 5.83
C GLU A 27 4.41 -0.90 6.00
N GLU A 28 5.71 -1.12 5.77
CA GLU A 28 6.32 -2.45 5.78
C GLU A 28 7.82 -2.37 6.08
N LYS A 29 8.34 -3.32 6.87
CA LYS A 29 9.77 -3.33 7.29
C LYS A 29 10.74 -3.27 6.12
N ALA A 30 10.45 -3.97 5.03
CA ALA A 30 11.32 -4.01 3.86
C ALA A 30 11.36 -2.66 3.10
N ARG A 31 10.40 -1.75 3.34
CA ARG A 31 10.40 -0.39 2.79
C ARG A 31 11.19 0.61 3.63
N ALA A 32 11.69 0.24 4.81
CA ALA A 32 12.42 1.15 5.69
C ALA A 32 13.69 1.76 5.04
N LYS A 33 14.24 1.11 4.02
CA LYS A 33 15.41 1.57 3.26
C LYS A 33 15.06 2.23 1.92
N GLU A 34 13.77 2.45 1.63
CA GLU A 34 13.35 3.09 0.39
C GLU A 34 13.73 4.56 0.35
N ARG A 35 14.14 4.98 -0.85
CA ARG A 35 14.50 6.36 -1.19
C ARG A 35 13.26 7.13 -1.63
N ILE A 36 13.32 8.46 -1.55
CA ILE A 36 12.27 9.32 -2.14
C ILE A 36 12.31 9.17 -3.65
N PHE A 37 13.50 9.18 -4.26
CA PHE A 37 13.71 8.91 -5.68
C PHE A 37 14.33 7.52 -5.88
N SER A 38 13.60 6.68 -6.60
CA SER A 38 14.04 5.36 -7.02
C SER A 38 14.19 5.33 -8.54
N VAL A 39 15.43 5.41 -9.01
CA VAL A 39 15.76 5.42 -10.45
C VAL A 39 15.55 4.02 -11.04
N ARG A 40 14.97 3.97 -12.24
CA ARG A 40 14.75 2.78 -13.07
C ARG A 40 15.49 2.91 -14.39
N ASP A 41 15.97 1.78 -14.89
CA ASP A 41 16.51 1.72 -16.25
C ASP A 41 15.39 1.71 -17.32
N ASP A 42 15.79 1.66 -18.58
CA ASP A 42 14.91 1.67 -19.75
C ASP A 42 13.92 0.50 -19.80
N PHE A 43 14.23 -0.60 -19.08
CA PHE A 43 13.36 -1.76 -18.95
C PHE A 43 12.50 -1.70 -17.68
N GLY A 44 12.56 -0.59 -16.93
CA GLY A 44 11.84 -0.40 -15.68
C GLY A 44 12.45 -1.15 -14.49
N GLN A 45 13.66 -1.69 -14.62
CA GLN A 45 14.31 -2.47 -13.58
C GLN A 45 15.04 -1.58 -12.58
N TRP A 46 15.25 -2.13 -11.38
CA TRP A 46 16.00 -1.48 -10.32
C TRP A 46 17.44 -2.00 -10.22
N ASP A 47 18.39 -1.07 -10.22
CA ASP A 47 19.80 -1.34 -9.89
C ASP A 47 20.20 -0.52 -8.67
N GLU A 48 20.74 -1.19 -7.64
CA GLU A 48 21.27 -0.58 -6.41
C GLU A 48 22.37 0.45 -6.71
N LYS A 49 23.22 0.18 -7.71
CA LYS A 49 24.37 1.04 -8.06
C LYS A 49 23.95 2.37 -8.68
N ASN A 50 22.80 2.40 -9.33
CA ASN A 50 22.25 3.59 -9.95
C ASN A 50 21.45 4.45 -8.96
N GLN A 51 21.23 3.95 -7.74
CA GLN A 51 20.55 4.73 -6.71
C GLN A 51 21.47 5.78 -6.11
N ARG A 52 20.93 6.98 -5.94
CA ARG A 52 21.71 8.14 -5.53
C ARG A 52 21.57 8.39 -4.03
N PRO A 53 22.64 8.85 -3.36
CA PRO A 53 22.52 9.30 -1.98
C PRO A 53 21.61 10.53 -1.91
N GLU A 54 20.69 10.52 -0.95
CA GLU A 54 19.80 11.64 -0.63
C GLU A 54 20.39 12.31 0.62
N LEU A 55 21.19 13.37 0.43
CA LEU A 55 21.85 14.09 1.52
C LEU A 55 20.96 15.27 1.94
N PHE A 56 20.53 15.29 3.19
CA PHE A 56 19.59 16.29 3.71
C PHE A 56 18.30 16.31 2.87
N ASP A 57 17.87 17.48 2.43
CA ASP A 57 16.69 17.68 1.59
C ASP A 57 17.05 17.78 0.09
N MET A 58 18.29 17.43 -0.29
CA MET A 58 18.74 17.48 -1.68
C MET A 58 18.38 16.17 -2.39
N LEU A 59 17.47 16.27 -3.35
CA LEU A 59 17.04 15.16 -4.21
C LEU A 59 17.67 15.30 -5.59
N ASN A 60 18.25 14.21 -6.11
CA ASN A 60 18.79 14.15 -7.47
C ASN A 60 17.91 13.30 -8.38
N GLY A 61 17.05 13.97 -9.15
CA GLY A 61 16.11 13.36 -10.10
C GLY A 61 16.59 13.36 -11.55
N GLU A 62 17.88 13.62 -11.81
CA GLU A 62 18.43 13.57 -13.17
C GLU A 62 18.22 12.17 -13.78
N ILE A 63 17.90 12.05 -15.06
CA ILE A 63 17.71 10.75 -15.71
C ILE A 63 18.38 10.77 -17.07
N GLU A 64 18.90 9.63 -17.50
CA GLU A 64 19.34 9.44 -18.88
C GLU A 64 18.15 9.13 -19.79
N HIS A 65 18.35 9.25 -21.10
CA HIS A 65 17.29 8.95 -22.07
C HIS A 65 16.85 7.49 -21.91
N GLY A 66 15.55 7.28 -21.68
CA GLY A 66 14.95 5.95 -21.51
C GLY A 66 14.72 5.57 -20.05
N GLN A 67 15.49 6.15 -19.13
CA GLN A 67 15.30 5.96 -17.70
C GLN A 67 14.02 6.65 -17.22
N ASN A 68 13.49 6.17 -16.10
CA ASN A 68 12.43 6.85 -15.39
C ASN A 68 12.70 6.82 -13.88
N VAL A 69 12.05 7.72 -13.15
CA VAL A 69 12.16 7.81 -11.69
C VAL A 69 10.82 7.53 -11.02
N ARG A 70 10.82 6.66 -10.02
CA ARG A 70 9.71 6.51 -9.06
C ARG A 70 9.91 7.48 -7.92
N VAL A 71 8.90 8.32 -7.66
CA VAL A 71 8.97 9.40 -6.68
C VAL A 71 7.95 9.14 -5.57
N PHE A 72 8.39 9.18 -4.32
CA PHE A 72 7.57 8.91 -3.15
C PHE A 72 7.55 10.13 -2.20
N PRO A 73 6.75 11.17 -2.47
CA PRO A 73 6.79 12.44 -1.74
C PRO A 73 6.45 12.30 -0.25
N ILE A 74 5.62 11.31 0.08
CA ILE A 74 5.13 11.04 1.43
C ILE A 74 5.90 9.91 2.11
N SER A 75 7.10 9.54 1.61
CA SER A 75 7.84 8.38 2.13
C SER A 75 8.08 8.43 3.65
N ASN A 76 8.19 9.64 4.20
CA ASN A 76 8.45 9.90 5.62
C ASN A 76 7.19 10.08 6.47
N TRP A 77 6.00 10.00 5.87
CA TRP A 77 4.74 10.15 6.57
C TRP A 77 4.33 8.84 7.22
N THR A 78 3.76 8.93 8.42
CA THR A 78 3.11 7.82 9.12
C THR A 78 1.63 7.69 8.72
N GLU A 79 0.98 6.57 9.09
CA GLU A 79 -0.47 6.41 8.91
C GLU A 79 -1.22 7.59 9.56
N LEU A 80 -0.78 8.01 10.75
CA LEU A 80 -1.37 9.13 11.48
C LEU A 80 -1.23 10.45 10.73
N ASP A 81 -0.08 10.70 10.09
CA ASP A 81 0.14 11.94 9.32
C ASP A 81 -0.82 12.01 8.13
N VAL A 82 -1.01 10.89 7.42
CA VAL A 82 -1.94 10.80 6.28
C VAL A 82 -3.37 11.10 6.73
N TRP A 83 -3.83 10.44 7.79
CA TRP A 83 -5.20 10.63 8.30
C TRP A 83 -5.43 12.03 8.87
N SER A 84 -4.45 12.57 9.61
CA SER A 84 -4.54 13.94 10.13
C SER A 84 -4.56 14.98 9.00
N TYR A 85 -3.89 14.71 7.88
CA TYR A 85 -3.93 15.59 6.71
C TYR A 85 -5.28 15.50 5.97
N ILE A 86 -5.83 14.30 5.81
CA ILE A 86 -7.18 14.09 5.25
C ILE A 86 -8.23 14.85 6.06
N GLU A 87 -8.15 14.78 7.39
CA GLU A 87 -9.01 15.52 8.32
C GLU A 87 -8.86 17.02 8.13
N LYS A 88 -7.62 17.52 8.20
CA LYS A 88 -7.31 18.96 8.14
C LYS A 88 -7.73 19.60 6.82
N GLU A 89 -7.47 18.92 5.70
CA GLU A 89 -7.77 19.43 4.36
C GLU A 89 -9.18 19.02 3.88
N ASN A 90 -9.94 18.31 4.72
CA ASN A 90 -11.30 17.82 4.43
C ASN A 90 -11.38 17.06 3.10
N ILE A 91 -10.49 16.09 2.92
CA ILE A 91 -10.41 15.27 1.71
C ILE A 91 -11.46 14.17 1.76
N GLU A 92 -12.27 14.05 0.70
CA GLU A 92 -13.24 12.97 0.57
C GLU A 92 -12.53 11.63 0.36
N ILE A 93 -12.94 10.61 1.11
CA ILE A 93 -12.41 9.25 1.00
C ILE A 93 -13.53 8.20 0.87
N PRO A 94 -13.25 7.05 0.24
CA PRO A 94 -14.22 5.97 0.13
C PRO A 94 -14.71 5.46 1.49
N SER A 95 -16.01 5.12 1.58
CA SER A 95 -16.63 4.66 2.84
C SER A 95 -16.06 3.36 3.38
N ILE A 96 -15.39 2.54 2.54
CA ILE A 96 -14.78 1.27 2.96
C ILE A 96 -13.69 1.44 4.04
N TYR A 97 -13.10 2.64 4.13
CA TYR A 97 -12.12 2.96 5.17
C TYR A 97 -12.76 3.23 6.54
N PHE A 98 -14.07 3.47 6.59
CA PHE A 98 -14.82 3.61 7.84
C PHE A 98 -15.42 2.28 8.26
N ALA A 99 -15.64 2.15 9.57
CA ALA A 99 -16.27 0.97 10.14
C ALA A 99 -17.72 0.87 9.69
N HIS A 100 -18.10 -0.30 9.19
CA HIS A 100 -19.47 -0.66 8.87
C HIS A 100 -19.76 -2.10 9.27
N LYS A 101 -21.02 -2.41 9.58
CA LYS A 101 -21.45 -3.80 9.80
C LYS A 101 -21.37 -4.56 8.49
N ARG A 102 -20.65 -5.68 8.48
CA ARG A 102 -20.52 -6.55 7.30
C ARG A 102 -20.64 -8.00 7.71
N LYS A 103 -21.18 -8.82 6.81
CA LYS A 103 -21.06 -10.26 6.94
C LYS A 103 -19.63 -10.65 6.59
N VAL A 104 -18.98 -11.34 7.52
CA VAL A 104 -17.59 -11.75 7.42
C VAL A 104 -17.42 -13.17 7.90
N PHE A 105 -16.29 -13.79 7.56
CA PHE A 105 -15.87 -15.07 8.11
C PHE A 105 -14.39 -15.03 8.49
N LEU A 106 -13.98 -15.86 9.44
CA LEU A 106 -12.62 -15.91 9.93
C LEU A 106 -11.86 -17.09 9.28
N ARG A 107 -10.75 -16.79 8.61
CA ARG A 107 -9.83 -17.79 8.06
C ARG A 107 -8.40 -17.39 8.34
N ASP A 108 -7.61 -18.29 8.92
CA ASP A 108 -6.19 -18.07 9.24
C ASP A 108 -5.92 -16.81 10.09
N GLY A 109 -6.87 -16.47 10.97
CA GLY A 109 -6.79 -15.27 11.83
C GLY A 109 -7.08 -13.96 11.10
N LEU A 110 -7.57 -14.01 9.86
CA LEU A 110 -7.96 -12.85 9.04
C LEU A 110 -9.47 -12.82 8.83
N ILE A 111 -10.01 -11.61 8.79
CA ILE A 111 -11.45 -11.36 8.63
C ILE A 111 -11.73 -11.10 7.16
N TRP A 112 -12.45 -12.03 6.53
CA TRP A 112 -12.76 -11.99 5.12
C TRP A 112 -14.21 -11.56 4.90
N SER A 113 -14.45 -10.86 3.80
CA SER A 113 -15.82 -10.53 3.38
C SER A 113 -16.56 -11.81 2.98
N ALA A 114 -17.81 -11.96 3.43
CA ALA A 114 -18.65 -13.13 3.17
C ALA A 114 -19.80 -12.86 2.18
N ASP A 115 -20.05 -11.60 1.86
CA ASP A 115 -21.18 -11.17 1.01
C ASP A 115 -20.81 -11.08 -0.49
N ASP A 116 -19.62 -11.53 -0.88
CA ASP A 116 -19.13 -11.46 -2.26
C ASP A 116 -18.81 -12.81 -2.87
N GLU A 117 -18.93 -12.89 -4.20
CA GLU A 117 -18.60 -14.09 -4.99
C GLU A 117 -17.09 -14.19 -5.30
N VAL A 118 -16.28 -13.23 -4.85
CA VAL A 118 -14.86 -13.14 -5.21
C VAL A 118 -14.00 -13.92 -4.23
N VAL A 119 -14.26 -13.78 -2.94
CA VAL A 119 -13.57 -14.54 -1.90
C VAL A 119 -14.26 -15.89 -1.75
N TYR A 120 -13.58 -16.96 -2.17
CA TYR A 120 -14.05 -18.32 -1.93
C TYR A 120 -14.20 -18.56 -0.42
N ARG A 121 -15.34 -19.09 -0.01
CA ARG A 121 -15.71 -19.48 1.36
C ARG A 121 -16.06 -20.97 1.36
N ASP A 122 -15.48 -21.72 2.29
CA ASP A 122 -15.81 -23.14 2.47
C ASP A 122 -17.11 -23.30 3.27
N ASP A 123 -17.80 -24.43 3.08
CA ASP A 123 -19.10 -24.72 3.72
C ASP A 123 -19.04 -24.72 5.27
N HIS A 124 -17.87 -24.99 5.84
CA HIS A 124 -17.65 -25.04 7.29
C HIS A 124 -17.31 -23.69 7.90
N GLU A 125 -17.10 -22.64 7.09
CA GLU A 125 -16.79 -21.31 7.57
C GLU A 125 -18.07 -20.53 7.87
N GLU A 126 -18.27 -20.30 9.18
CA GLU A 126 -19.42 -19.58 9.69
C GLU A 126 -19.36 -18.10 9.33
N VAL A 127 -20.50 -17.59 8.86
CA VAL A 127 -20.68 -16.17 8.57
C VAL A 127 -21.22 -15.47 9.80
N ILE A 128 -20.48 -14.48 10.26
CA ILE A 128 -20.84 -13.62 11.38
C ILE A 128 -21.02 -12.18 10.89
N GLU A 129 -21.81 -11.38 11.59
CA GLU A 129 -21.90 -9.94 11.34
C GLU A 129 -21.00 -9.20 12.31
N GLU A 130 -19.99 -8.50 11.79
CA GLU A 130 -19.02 -7.77 12.61
C GLU A 130 -18.88 -6.33 12.15
N MET A 131 -18.45 -5.47 13.07
CA MET A 131 -18.13 -4.08 12.77
C MET A 131 -16.68 -3.99 12.29
N VAL A 132 -16.50 -3.73 11.00
CA VAL A 132 -15.19 -3.81 10.35
C VAL A 132 -14.92 -2.65 9.41
N ARG A 133 -13.64 -2.34 9.22
CA ARG A 133 -13.14 -1.41 8.18
C ARG A 133 -11.96 -2.02 7.44
N PHE A 134 -11.57 -1.41 6.35
CA PHE A 134 -10.37 -1.79 5.61
C PHE A 134 -9.31 -0.71 5.74
N ARG A 135 -8.16 -1.03 6.36
CA ARG A 135 -7.05 -0.07 6.53
C ARG A 135 -6.24 0.09 5.25
N THR A 136 -6.04 -1.00 4.52
CA THR A 136 -5.41 -1.04 3.19
C THR A 136 -6.35 -1.77 2.25
N VAL A 137 -6.47 -1.27 1.01
CA VAL A 137 -7.34 -1.86 -0.02
C VAL A 137 -6.51 -2.22 -1.25
N GLY A 138 -6.64 -3.46 -1.71
CA GLY A 138 -6.15 -3.93 -3.00
C GLY A 138 -7.25 -4.69 -3.73
N ASP A 139 -6.90 -5.82 -4.36
CA ASP A 139 -7.91 -6.71 -4.94
C ASP A 139 -8.72 -7.38 -3.81
N MET A 140 -10.02 -7.56 -4.05
CA MET A 140 -10.94 -8.15 -3.07
C MET A 140 -10.49 -9.54 -2.61
N SER A 141 -9.90 -10.33 -3.51
CA SER A 141 -9.38 -11.67 -3.24
C SER A 141 -8.20 -11.72 -2.27
N CYS A 142 -7.54 -10.59 -1.96
CA CYS A 142 -6.38 -10.56 -1.07
C CYS A 142 -6.43 -9.46 0.00
N THR A 143 -7.60 -8.86 0.22
CA THR A 143 -7.79 -7.78 1.18
C THR A 143 -8.68 -8.25 2.34
N ALA A 144 -8.09 -8.37 3.53
CA ALA A 144 -8.83 -8.68 4.76
C ALA A 144 -9.24 -7.41 5.51
N ALA A 145 -10.38 -7.48 6.18
CA ALA A 145 -10.88 -6.42 7.04
C ALA A 145 -10.24 -6.46 8.43
N VAL A 146 -10.41 -5.38 9.19
CA VAL A 146 -10.04 -5.30 10.61
C VAL A 146 -11.26 -4.92 11.44
N LEU A 147 -11.36 -5.45 12.66
CA LEU A 147 -12.36 -5.01 13.62
C LEU A 147 -12.13 -3.53 13.96
N SER A 148 -13.18 -2.74 13.88
CA SER A 148 -13.10 -1.31 14.18
C SER A 148 -14.48 -0.74 14.49
N LYS A 149 -14.52 0.33 15.28
CA LYS A 149 -15.72 1.15 15.53
C LYS A 149 -15.59 2.56 14.95
N ALA A 150 -14.57 2.78 14.14
CA ALA A 150 -14.21 4.09 13.60
C ALA A 150 -15.06 4.44 12.37
N GLU A 151 -16.24 4.99 12.61
CA GLU A 151 -17.22 5.37 11.57
C GLU A 151 -16.97 6.75 10.94
N THR A 152 -16.02 7.52 11.48
CA THR A 152 -15.68 8.88 11.01
C THR A 152 -14.16 9.06 11.00
N ILE A 153 -13.68 10.07 10.30
CA ILE A 153 -12.25 10.42 10.24
C ILE A 153 -11.68 10.62 11.64
N ASP A 154 -12.35 11.42 12.47
CA ASP A 154 -11.93 11.71 13.85
C ASP A 154 -11.75 10.41 14.66
N LYS A 155 -12.72 9.48 14.56
CA LYS A 155 -12.64 8.19 15.25
C LYS A 155 -11.52 7.31 14.68
N VAL A 156 -11.20 7.41 13.39
CA VAL A 156 -10.08 6.68 12.78
C VAL A 156 -8.76 7.22 13.31
N VAL A 157 -8.61 8.54 13.39
CA VAL A 157 -7.43 9.21 13.95
C VAL A 157 -7.23 8.83 15.42
N GLU A 158 -8.29 8.85 16.23
CA GLU A 158 -8.27 8.38 17.63
C GLU A 158 -7.84 6.91 17.73
N GLU A 159 -8.44 6.03 16.92
CA GLU A 159 -8.10 4.61 16.91
C GLU A 159 -6.63 4.36 16.53
N ILE A 160 -6.09 5.12 15.58
CA ILE A 160 -4.68 5.00 15.16
C ILE A 160 -3.74 5.45 16.28
N ARG A 161 -4.06 6.54 16.98
CA ARG A 161 -3.24 7.05 18.09
C ARG A 161 -3.11 6.03 19.24
N ASP A 162 -4.17 5.28 19.49
CA ASP A 162 -4.21 4.27 20.55
C ASP A 162 -3.73 2.88 20.10
N SER A 163 -3.63 2.64 18.80
CA SER A 163 -3.25 1.34 18.23
C SER A 163 -1.74 1.15 18.12
N THR A 164 -1.30 -0.08 18.41
CA THR A 164 0.09 -0.53 18.22
C THR A 164 0.28 -1.40 16.97
N ILE A 165 -0.78 -1.58 16.17
CA ILE A 165 -0.80 -2.49 15.01
C ILE A 165 -0.60 -1.70 13.71
N SER A 166 0.37 -2.12 12.89
CA SER A 166 0.69 -1.51 11.60
C SER A 166 -0.43 -1.66 10.57
N GLU A 167 -0.62 -0.65 9.73
CA GLU A 167 -1.71 -0.54 8.74
C GLU A 167 -1.87 -1.77 7.83
N ARG A 168 -0.76 -2.32 7.31
CA ARG A 168 -0.76 -3.46 6.38
C ARG A 168 -0.75 -4.84 7.03
N GLY A 169 -0.89 -4.93 8.36
CA GLY A 169 -0.80 -6.20 9.10
C GLY A 169 -1.83 -7.26 8.65
N ALA A 170 -2.93 -6.83 8.01
CA ALA A 170 -4.00 -7.69 7.52
C ALA A 170 -3.83 -8.15 6.05
N ARG A 171 -2.81 -7.70 5.31
CA ARG A 171 -2.62 -8.09 3.90
C ARG A 171 -1.73 -9.33 3.78
N ILE A 172 -2.22 -10.36 3.08
CA ILE A 172 -1.48 -11.64 2.93
C ILE A 172 -0.21 -11.49 2.08
N ASP A 173 -0.24 -10.64 1.05
CA ASP A 173 0.86 -10.51 0.09
C ASP A 173 2.18 -9.99 0.71
N ASP A 174 2.09 -9.37 1.88
CA ASP A 174 3.20 -8.69 2.57
C ASP A 174 3.90 -9.58 3.62
N LYS A 175 3.42 -10.82 3.87
CA LYS A 175 4.10 -11.78 4.80
C LYS A 175 5.37 -12.42 4.21
N ARG A 176 5.98 -11.85 3.16
CA ARG A 176 7.14 -12.43 2.46
C ARG A 176 8.44 -11.69 2.81
N SER A 177 9.56 -12.40 2.77
CA SER A 177 10.87 -11.92 3.27
C SER A 177 11.43 -10.72 2.48
N GLU A 178 12.33 -9.95 3.11
CA GLU A 178 13.03 -8.80 2.50
C GLU A 178 13.66 -9.13 1.13
N ALA A 179 14.28 -10.30 0.99
CA ALA A 179 14.87 -10.77 -0.26
C ALA A 179 13.84 -10.94 -1.40
N ALA A 180 12.57 -11.17 -1.08
CA ALA A 180 11.50 -11.24 -2.06
C ALA A 180 11.13 -9.86 -2.62
N MET A 181 11.34 -8.79 -1.85
CA MET A 181 11.02 -7.42 -2.29
C MET A 181 12.07 -6.88 -3.27
N GLU A 182 13.36 -7.06 -3.01
CA GLU A 182 14.42 -6.67 -3.94
C GLU A 182 14.27 -7.37 -5.30
N LYS A 183 13.97 -8.67 -5.27
CA LYS A 183 13.69 -9.44 -6.49
C LYS A 183 12.48 -8.91 -7.26
N ARG A 184 11.43 -8.46 -6.57
CA ARG A 184 10.25 -7.83 -7.20
C ARG A 184 10.62 -6.47 -7.81
N LYS A 185 11.48 -5.67 -7.17
CA LYS A 185 11.97 -4.39 -7.72
C LYS A 185 12.77 -4.58 -9.01
N GLN A 186 13.60 -5.62 -9.07
CA GLN A 186 14.28 -6.02 -10.32
C GLN A 186 13.30 -6.44 -11.42
N GLN A 187 12.12 -6.93 -11.05
CA GLN A 187 11.04 -7.28 -11.98
C GLN A 187 10.10 -6.09 -12.30
N GLY A 188 10.45 -4.87 -11.88
CA GLY A 188 9.66 -3.66 -12.14
C GLY A 188 8.50 -3.41 -11.18
N TYR A 189 8.42 -4.14 -10.05
CA TYR A 189 7.47 -3.82 -8.99
C TYR A 189 7.82 -2.45 -8.38
N PHE A 190 6.78 -1.60 -8.25
CA PHE A 190 6.79 -0.15 -8.07
C PHE A 190 7.14 0.67 -9.32
#